data_AF-A0AAV6TTK8-F1
#
_entry.id   AF-A0AAV6TTK8-F1
#
_cell.length_a   1.000
_cell.length_b   1.000
_cell.length_c   1.000
_cell.angle_alpha   90.00
_cell.angle_beta   90.00
_cell.angle_gamma   90.00
#
_symmetry.space_group_name_H-M   'P 1'
#
loop_
_entity.id
_entity.type
_entity.pdbx_description
1 polymer ?
#
loop_
_entity_poly.entity_id
_entity_poly.type
_entity_poly.pdbx_seq_one_letter_code
_entity_poly.pdbx_strand_id
1 'polypeptide(L)'
;MAICRKIGRPDFFITMTCNPRWTEITHALKKYFIKGTTVNDIPLIATDIFETKVKQLIKDLMKKNVLGPIVDYVYTIEFQKRGLPHAHILAALRTDCKLLQPKDVDRFITAELSDKDSSLRYYQLRHMMHGPHVDGLMCWDAEKKVCSKNFPKSFCEETDMTGDGFPRYRRRDNTDKMYAYHARHNGMVHYVDNRMVVPHNPYLLKNMIATLTSSIVLRKWR
;
A
#
# COMPACT_ATOMS: atom_id res chain seq x y z
N MET A 1 22.41 6.39 -8.20
CA MET A 1 22.77 4.95 -8.29
C MET A 1 23.87 4.54 -7.29
N ALA A 2 23.75 4.89 -6.01
CA ALA A 2 24.64 4.38 -4.95
C ALA A 2 23.97 3.25 -4.16
N ILE A 3 22.69 3.40 -3.83
CA ILE A 3 21.90 2.39 -3.10
C ILE A 3 21.80 1.08 -3.90
N CYS A 4 21.54 1.13 -5.21
CA CYS A 4 21.49 -0.07 -6.04
C CYS A 4 22.84 -0.80 -6.17
N ARG A 5 23.97 -0.12 -5.94
CA ARG A 5 25.29 -0.77 -5.88
C ARG A 5 25.46 -1.54 -4.56
N LYS A 6 24.80 -1.09 -3.49
CA LYS A 6 24.88 -1.69 -2.15
C LYS A 6 23.95 -2.91 -2.02
N ILE A 7 22.67 -2.73 -2.35
CA ILE A 7 21.64 -3.78 -2.13
C ILE A 7 21.28 -4.57 -3.39
N GLY A 8 21.92 -4.27 -4.51
CA GLY A 8 21.48 -4.71 -5.84
C GLY A 8 20.22 -3.96 -6.29
N ARG A 9 19.57 -4.50 -7.33
CA ARG A 9 18.34 -3.91 -7.85
C ARG A 9 17.15 -4.32 -6.99
N PRO A 10 16.44 -3.35 -6.36
CA PRO A 10 15.27 -3.66 -5.54
C PRO A 10 14.11 -4.14 -6.40
N ASP A 11 13.35 -5.09 -5.87
CA ASP A 11 12.17 -5.67 -6.51
C ASP A 11 10.88 -5.12 -5.92
N PHE A 12 10.92 -4.73 -4.64
CA PHE A 12 9.80 -4.10 -3.94
C PHE A 12 10.18 -2.71 -3.45
N PHE A 13 9.22 -1.81 -3.58
CA PHE A 13 9.18 -0.57 -2.83
C PHE A 13 7.94 -0.58 -1.94
N ILE A 14 8.18 -0.53 -0.63
CA ILE A 14 7.17 -0.65 0.40
C ILE A 14 7.04 0.67 1.10
N THR A 15 5.79 1.02 1.35
CA THR A 15 5.40 2.21 2.07
C THR A 15 4.75 1.74 3.37
N MET A 16 5.02 2.42 4.49
CA MET A 16 4.22 2.25 5.69
C MET A 16 3.94 3.61 6.29
N THR A 17 2.66 3.92 6.50
CA THR A 17 2.22 5.18 7.10
C THR A 17 1.73 4.90 8.51
N CYS A 18 2.14 5.72 9.48
CA CYS A 18 1.62 5.60 10.84
C CYS A 18 0.09 5.77 10.85
N ASN A 19 -0.60 4.82 11.49
CA ASN A 19 -2.04 4.89 11.67
C ASN A 19 -2.37 5.33 13.10
N PRO A 20 -2.89 6.55 13.31
CA PRO A 20 -3.21 7.05 14.65
C PRO A 20 -4.33 6.25 15.34
N ARG A 21 -5.03 5.38 14.60
CA ARG A 21 -6.09 4.50 15.10
C ARG A 21 -5.59 3.12 15.52
N TRP A 22 -4.29 2.85 15.49
CA TRP A 22 -3.76 1.60 16.05
C TRP A 22 -4.19 1.44 17.51
N THR A 23 -4.50 0.21 17.90
CA THR A 23 -5.00 -0.12 19.24
C THR A 23 -4.01 0.28 20.32
N GLU A 24 -2.72 0.14 20.06
CA GLU A 24 -1.62 0.49 20.95
C GLU A 24 -1.58 2.00 21.20
N ILE A 25 -1.74 2.82 20.15
CA ILE A 25 -1.78 4.28 20.26
C ILE A 25 -3.04 4.71 21.01
N THR A 26 -4.21 4.24 20.57
CA THR A 26 -5.50 4.63 21.16
C THR A 26 -5.64 4.15 22.61
N HIS A 27 -5.10 2.99 22.95
CA HIS A 27 -5.05 2.50 24.33
C HIS A 27 -4.08 3.32 25.19
N ALA A 28 -2.87 3.61 24.70
CA ALA A 28 -1.90 4.43 25.42
C ALA A 28 -2.46 5.83 25.72
N LEU A 29 -3.07 6.48 24.72
CA LEU A 29 -3.72 7.79 24.89
C LEU A 29 -4.83 7.76 25.94
N LYS A 30 -5.70 6.74 25.90
CA LYS A 30 -6.81 6.61 26.88
C LYS A 30 -6.34 6.28 28.29
N LYS A 31 -5.24 5.53 28.43
CA LYS A 31 -4.78 5.02 29.72
C LYS A 31 -3.89 6.02 30.46
N TYR A 32 -3.04 6.75 29.75
CA TYR A 32 -1.98 7.55 30.36
C TYR A 32 -2.18 9.07 30.21
N PHE A 33 -3.16 9.52 29.43
CA PHE A 33 -3.38 10.95 29.14
C PHE A 33 -4.81 11.38 29.39
N ILE A 34 -5.02 12.71 29.47
CA ILE A 34 -6.33 13.32 29.69
C ILE A 34 -7.26 12.97 28.53
N LYS A 35 -8.55 12.78 28.83
CA LYS A 35 -9.56 12.51 27.81
C LYS A 35 -9.56 13.62 26.76
N GLY A 36 -9.42 13.24 25.49
CA GLY A 36 -9.38 14.17 24.36
C GLY A 36 -7.96 14.42 23.83
N THR A 37 -6.91 13.97 24.52
CA THR A 37 -5.54 14.00 23.98
C THR A 37 -5.45 13.19 22.68
N THR A 38 -4.85 13.79 21.67
CA THR A 38 -4.65 13.21 20.35
C THR A 38 -3.18 12.88 20.12
N VAL A 39 -2.92 12.15 19.04
CA VAL A 39 -1.55 11.78 18.64
C VAL A 39 -0.72 12.98 18.20
N ASN A 40 -1.36 14.10 17.84
CA ASN A 40 -0.66 15.34 17.51
C ASN A 40 -0.18 16.07 18.76
N ASP A 41 -0.86 15.88 19.90
CA ASP A 41 -0.47 16.47 21.17
C ASP A 41 0.72 15.73 21.77
N ILE A 42 0.78 14.40 21.58
CA ILE A 42 1.86 13.53 22.06
C ILE A 42 2.42 12.68 20.89
N PRO A 43 3.19 13.29 19.97
CA PRO A 43 3.69 12.61 18.77
C PRO A 43 4.70 11.50 19.07
N LEU A 44 5.30 11.53 20.26
CA LEU A 44 6.27 10.51 20.69
C LEU A 44 5.66 9.10 20.72
N ILE A 45 4.40 8.96 21.15
CA ILE A 45 3.70 7.67 21.22
C ILE A 45 3.50 7.09 19.82
N ALA A 46 3.08 7.94 18.86
CA ALA A 46 2.99 7.52 17.46
C ALA A 46 4.33 7.05 16.94
N THR A 47 5.39 7.80 17.23
CA THR A 47 6.74 7.53 16.73
C THR A 47 7.29 6.22 17.28
N ASP A 48 7.18 5.98 18.58
CA ASP A 48 7.65 4.75 19.25
C ASP A 48 6.90 3.50 18.75
N ILE A 49 5.56 3.58 18.69
CA ILE A 49 4.74 2.49 18.17
C ILE A 49 5.01 2.27 16.69
N PHE A 50 5.17 3.34 15.91
CA PHE A 50 5.51 3.24 14.50
C PHE A 50 6.86 2.57 14.28
N GLU A 51 7.90 2.95 15.02
CA GLU A 51 9.21 2.31 14.95
C GLU A 51 9.11 0.81 15.27
N THR A 52 8.33 0.45 16.29
CA THR A 52 8.06 -0.94 16.64
C THR A 52 7.40 -1.70 15.48
N LYS A 53 6.41 -1.09 14.81
CA LYS A 53 5.77 -1.66 13.62
C LYS A 53 6.74 -1.78 12.43
N VAL A 54 7.64 -0.81 12.23
CA VAL A 54 8.68 -0.88 11.19
C VAL A 54 9.59 -2.08 11.46
N LYS A 55 10.08 -2.24 12.70
CA LYS A 55 10.93 -3.37 13.10
C LYS A 55 10.21 -4.71 12.91
N GLN A 56 8.91 -4.77 13.21
CA GLN A 56 8.10 -5.97 12.96
C GLN A 56 7.98 -6.27 11.46
N LEU A 57 7.75 -5.26 10.63
CA LEU A 57 7.69 -5.41 9.18
C LEU A 57 9.02 -5.93 8.62
N ILE A 58 10.15 -5.36 9.03
CA ILE A 58 11.48 -5.84 8.64
C ILE A 58 11.69 -7.30 9.07
N LYS A 59 11.28 -7.69 10.28
CA LYS A 59 11.33 -9.10 10.71
C LYS A 59 10.47 -10.01 9.83
N ASP A 60 9.27 -9.58 9.46
CA ASP A 60 8.39 -10.37 8.60
C ASP A 60 8.97 -10.53 7.19
N LEU A 61 9.59 -9.47 6.67
CA LEU A 61 10.30 -9.50 5.39
C LEU A 61 11.50 -10.45 5.41
N MET A 62 12.39 -10.32 6.41
CA MET A 62 13.67 -11.04 6.43
C MET A 62 13.60 -12.46 7.01
N LYS A 63 12.72 -12.70 8.00
CA LYS A 63 12.66 -13.99 8.70
C LYS A 63 11.49 -14.87 8.25
N LYS A 64 10.34 -14.25 7.98
CA LYS A 64 9.14 -14.98 7.54
C LYS A 64 9.01 -15.04 6.02
N ASN A 65 9.85 -14.32 5.27
CA ASN A 65 9.85 -14.29 3.81
C ASN A 65 8.47 -13.98 3.22
N VAL A 66 7.73 -13.05 3.83
CA VAL A 66 6.35 -12.73 3.42
C VAL A 66 6.23 -12.18 1.99
N LEU A 67 7.33 -11.67 1.44
CA LEU A 67 7.47 -11.26 0.04
C LEU A 67 8.47 -12.13 -0.75
N GLY A 68 8.84 -13.29 -0.21
CA GLY A 68 9.92 -14.13 -0.71
C GLY A 68 11.26 -13.84 -0.02
N PRO A 69 12.34 -14.59 -0.39
CA PRO A 69 13.65 -14.47 0.22
C PRO A 69 14.33 -13.14 -0.14
N ILE A 70 14.38 -12.21 0.81
CA ILE A 70 15.03 -10.91 0.65
C ILE A 70 16.51 -11.04 1.06
N VAL A 71 17.41 -10.61 0.18
CA VAL A 71 18.86 -10.60 0.44
C VAL A 71 19.29 -9.35 1.17
N ASP A 72 18.71 -8.20 0.82
CA ASP A 72 19.07 -6.92 1.41
C ASP A 72 17.91 -5.91 1.29
N TYR A 73 17.90 -4.90 2.16
CA TYR A 73 16.92 -3.84 2.18
C TYR A 73 17.52 -2.53 2.68
N VAL A 74 16.95 -1.42 2.24
CA VAL A 74 17.24 -0.08 2.78
C VAL A 74 15.92 0.59 3.08
N TYR A 75 15.84 1.32 4.18
CA TYR A 75 14.66 2.11 4.46
C TYR A 75 15.00 3.50 5.00
N THR A 76 14.08 4.43 4.77
CA THR A 76 14.10 5.77 5.34
C THR A 76 12.80 5.98 6.11
N ILE A 77 12.89 6.75 7.20
CA ILE A 77 11.72 7.25 7.92
C ILE A 77 11.64 8.75 7.70
N GLU A 78 10.48 9.22 7.26
CA GLU A 78 10.20 10.60 6.93
C GLU A 78 9.01 11.10 7.75
N PHE A 79 9.10 12.33 8.25
CA PHE A 79 7.98 13.00 8.91
C PHE A 79 7.36 13.97 7.92
N GLN A 80 6.15 13.69 7.47
CA GLN A 80 5.43 14.59 6.56
C GLN A 80 4.98 15.85 7.31
N LYS A 81 4.79 16.96 6.57
CA LYS A 81 4.18 18.18 7.13
C LYS A 81 2.80 17.80 7.71
N ARG A 82 2.66 17.85 9.04
CA ARG A 82 1.56 17.37 9.92
C ARG A 82 1.83 16.12 10.76
N GLY A 83 3.08 15.65 10.86
CA GLY A 83 3.61 15.07 12.10
C GLY A 83 3.53 13.55 12.30
N LEU A 84 2.92 12.79 11.38
CA LEU A 84 2.95 11.33 11.46
C LEU A 84 4.11 10.74 10.64
N PRO A 85 4.86 9.78 11.20
CA PRO A 85 5.98 9.17 10.50
C PRO A 85 5.52 8.25 9.37
N HIS A 86 6.37 8.19 8.36
CA HIS A 86 6.23 7.40 7.16
C HIS A 86 7.52 6.63 6.93
N ALA A 87 7.44 5.40 6.43
CA ALA A 87 8.60 4.61 6.08
C ALA A 87 8.56 4.25 4.60
N HIS A 88 9.69 4.44 3.92
CA HIS A 88 9.92 3.94 2.57
C HIS A 88 10.99 2.86 2.64
N ILE A 89 10.69 1.66 2.17
CA ILE A 89 11.57 0.49 2.24
C ILE A 89 11.78 -0.01 0.81
N LEU A 90 13.03 -0.11 0.39
CA LEU A 90 13.45 -0.84 -0.80
C LEU A 90 13.94 -2.22 -0.37
N ALA A 91 13.43 -3.28 -0.99
CA ALA A 91 13.85 -4.65 -0.70
C ALA A 91 14.27 -5.38 -2.00
N ALA A 92 15.40 -6.08 -1.94
CA ALA A 92 15.94 -6.87 -3.03
C ALA A 92 15.77 -8.37 -2.72
N LEU A 93 15.12 -9.08 -3.63
CA LEU A 93 14.99 -10.52 -3.62
C LEU A 93 16.28 -11.21 -4.05
N ARG A 94 16.47 -12.43 -3.55
CA ARG A 94 17.48 -13.37 -4.04
C ARG A 94 17.35 -13.57 -5.55
N THR A 95 18.48 -13.74 -6.23
CA THR A 95 18.57 -13.74 -7.70
C THR A 95 17.77 -14.86 -8.37
N ASP A 96 17.60 -16.00 -7.72
CA ASP A 96 16.82 -17.14 -8.16
C ASP A 96 15.31 -17.01 -7.84
N CYS A 97 14.92 -15.99 -7.08
CA CYS A 97 13.56 -15.73 -6.64
C CYS A 97 12.95 -14.47 -7.29
N LYS A 98 13.56 -13.97 -8.37
CA LYS A 98 13.12 -12.75 -9.06
C LYS A 98 11.73 -12.92 -9.66
N LEU A 99 10.97 -11.82 -9.71
CA LEU A 99 9.63 -11.78 -10.28
C LEU A 99 9.73 -11.66 -11.80
N LEU A 100 9.89 -12.79 -12.50
CA LEU A 100 10.15 -12.80 -13.94
C LEU A 100 8.89 -13.07 -14.77
N GLN A 101 7.85 -13.64 -14.15
CA GLN A 101 6.59 -13.99 -14.81
C GLN A 101 5.39 -13.32 -14.11
N PRO A 102 4.28 -13.08 -14.81
CA PRO A 102 3.05 -12.52 -14.25
C PRO A 102 2.60 -13.21 -12.95
N LYS A 103 2.64 -14.54 -12.95
CA LYS A 103 2.30 -15.37 -11.78
C LYS A 103 3.17 -15.10 -10.56
N ASP A 104 4.42 -14.68 -10.75
CA ASP A 104 5.33 -14.37 -9.64
C ASP A 104 4.91 -13.06 -8.96
N VAL A 105 4.48 -12.08 -9.75
CA VAL A 105 3.92 -10.82 -9.25
C VAL A 105 2.59 -11.07 -8.52
N ASP A 106 1.70 -11.85 -9.15
CA ASP A 106 0.36 -12.15 -8.63
C ASP A 106 0.38 -12.91 -7.29
N ARG A 107 1.48 -13.60 -6.96
CA ARG A 107 1.70 -14.22 -5.64
C ARG A 107 1.77 -13.21 -4.51
N PHE A 108 2.28 -12.00 -4.79
CA PHE A 108 2.57 -11.00 -3.76
C PHE A 108 1.70 -9.76 -3.88
N ILE A 109 1.21 -9.42 -5.08
CA ILE A 109 0.47 -8.20 -5.33
C ILE A 109 -0.85 -8.56 -5.99
N THR A 110 -1.93 -8.03 -5.44
CA THR A 110 -3.24 -8.04 -6.06
C THR A 110 -3.73 -6.63 -6.28
N ALA A 111 -4.51 -6.44 -7.34
CA ALA A 111 -5.28 -5.24 -7.58
C ALA A 111 -6.77 -5.56 -7.69
N GLU A 112 -7.21 -6.61 -7.00
CA GLU A 112 -8.58 -7.14 -7.02
C GLU A 112 -9.15 -7.12 -5.59
N LEU A 113 -10.46 -6.87 -5.49
CA LEU A 113 -11.20 -7.07 -4.25
C LEU A 113 -11.32 -8.57 -3.95
N SER A 114 -11.14 -8.94 -2.70
CA SER A 114 -11.26 -10.34 -2.28
C SER A 114 -12.73 -10.72 -2.15
N ASP A 115 -13.19 -11.70 -2.93
CA ASP A 115 -14.54 -12.26 -2.77
C ASP A 115 -14.63 -13.18 -1.55
N LYS A 116 -13.56 -13.95 -1.29
CA LYS A 116 -13.53 -15.04 -0.31
C LYS A 116 -13.21 -14.59 1.11
N ASP A 117 -12.42 -13.54 1.28
CA ASP A 117 -12.00 -13.04 2.59
C ASP A 117 -12.65 -11.66 2.86
N SER A 118 -13.76 -11.68 3.60
CA SER A 118 -14.49 -10.48 3.99
C SER A 118 -13.66 -9.52 4.86
N SER A 119 -12.75 -10.05 5.68
CA SER A 119 -11.89 -9.24 6.53
C SER A 119 -10.82 -8.50 5.71
N LEU A 120 -10.24 -9.17 4.72
CA LEU A 120 -9.34 -8.52 3.76
C LEU A 120 -10.09 -7.48 2.94
N ARG A 121 -11.28 -7.83 2.42
CA ARG A 121 -12.12 -6.93 1.65
C ARG A 121 -12.47 -5.66 2.41
N TYR A 122 -12.75 -5.76 3.72
CA TYR A 122 -12.95 -4.60 4.58
C TYR A 122 -11.75 -3.63 4.55
N TYR A 123 -10.52 -4.14 4.71
CA TYR A 123 -9.31 -3.31 4.65
C TYR A 123 -9.06 -2.77 3.24
N GLN A 124 -9.33 -3.56 2.19
CA GLN A 124 -9.20 -3.13 0.80
C GLN A 124 -10.12 -1.94 0.52
N LEU A 125 -11.42 -2.07 0.85
CA LEU A 125 -12.39 -1.00 0.69
C LEU A 125 -12.03 0.24 1.51
N ARG A 126 -11.38 0.10 2.67
CA ARG A 126 -11.06 1.24 3.53
C ARG A 126 -9.74 1.95 3.16
N HIS A 127 -8.77 1.23 2.61
CA HIS A 127 -7.39 1.69 2.47
C HIS A 127 -6.80 1.54 1.07
N MET A 128 -7.28 0.58 0.27
CA MET A 128 -6.76 0.27 -1.06
C MET A 128 -7.74 0.62 -2.19
N MET A 129 -8.62 1.58 -1.96
CA MET A 129 -9.44 2.15 -3.04
C MET A 129 -8.90 3.51 -3.43
N HIS A 130 -8.70 3.69 -4.72
CA HIS A 130 -8.69 5.01 -5.30
C HIS A 130 -10.13 5.53 -5.23
N GLY A 131 -10.33 6.67 -4.55
CA GLY A 131 -11.65 7.24 -4.38
C GLY A 131 -12.26 7.69 -5.72
N PRO A 132 -13.58 7.88 -5.80
CA PRO A 132 -14.21 8.54 -6.93
C PRO A 132 -13.61 9.95 -7.07
N HIS A 133 -13.30 10.32 -8.29
CA HIS A 133 -12.81 11.65 -8.59
C HIS A 133 -13.92 12.67 -8.35
N VAL A 134 -13.68 13.58 -7.42
CA VAL A 134 -14.46 14.80 -7.24
C VAL A 134 -13.53 15.99 -7.44
N ASP A 135 -14.09 17.08 -7.95
CA ASP A 135 -13.36 18.33 -8.13
C ASP A 135 -12.73 18.77 -6.79
N GLY A 136 -11.46 19.14 -6.82
CA GLY A 136 -10.67 19.52 -5.65
C GLY A 136 -9.80 18.41 -5.02
N LEU A 137 -9.87 17.16 -5.50
CA LEU A 137 -8.89 16.13 -5.10
C LEU A 137 -7.54 16.34 -5.81
N MET A 138 -6.44 16.23 -5.06
CA MET A 138 -5.06 16.46 -5.54
C MET A 138 -4.67 15.64 -6.79
N CYS A 139 -5.29 14.48 -7.00
CA CYS A 139 -4.98 13.62 -8.14
C CYS A 139 -5.83 13.90 -9.39
N TRP A 140 -6.88 14.71 -9.28
CA TRP A 140 -7.82 15.02 -10.36
C TRP A 140 -7.41 16.30 -11.08
N ASP A 141 -7.22 16.19 -12.38
CA ASP A 141 -7.04 17.33 -13.28
C ASP A 141 -8.45 17.75 -13.75
N ALA A 142 -8.94 18.87 -13.21
CA ALA A 142 -10.29 19.35 -13.50
C ALA A 142 -10.46 19.84 -14.94
N GLU A 143 -9.39 20.33 -15.58
CA GLU A 143 -9.41 20.80 -16.96
C GLU A 143 -9.50 19.64 -17.94
N LYS A 144 -8.63 18.64 -17.75
CA LYS A 144 -8.59 17.45 -18.61
C LYS A 144 -9.63 16.39 -18.22
N LYS A 145 -10.26 16.53 -17.06
CA LYS A 145 -11.17 15.55 -16.47
C LYS A 145 -10.55 14.16 -16.37
N VAL A 146 -9.28 14.11 -15.97
CA VAL A 146 -8.53 12.84 -15.83
C VAL A 146 -7.81 12.77 -14.49
N CYS A 147 -7.67 11.54 -14.01
CA CYS A 147 -6.78 11.24 -12.91
C CYS A 147 -5.32 11.27 -13.38
N SER A 148 -4.45 11.99 -12.68
CA SER A 148 -2.99 11.94 -12.84
C SER A 148 -2.37 10.55 -12.63
N LYS A 149 -3.10 9.64 -11.98
CA LYS A 149 -2.73 8.23 -11.78
C LYS A 149 -3.49 7.28 -12.72
N ASN A 150 -4.27 7.80 -13.66
CA ASN A 150 -5.06 7.09 -14.65
C ASN A 150 -6.02 6.06 -14.02
N PHE A 151 -6.77 6.48 -12.99
CA PHE A 151 -7.94 5.75 -12.49
C PHE A 151 -9.23 6.31 -13.12
N PRO A 152 -10.28 5.46 -13.32
CA PRO A 152 -10.27 4.00 -13.17
C PRO A 152 -9.28 3.32 -14.14
N LYS A 153 -8.63 2.25 -13.68
CA LYS A 153 -7.76 1.42 -14.54
C LYS A 153 -8.62 0.57 -15.48
N SER A 154 -8.10 0.20 -16.65
CA SER A 154 -8.75 -0.81 -17.49
C SER A 154 -8.72 -2.19 -16.81
N PHE A 155 -9.73 -3.02 -17.11
CA PHE A 155 -9.67 -4.44 -16.76
C PHE A 155 -8.53 -5.13 -17.51
N CYS A 156 -8.01 -6.20 -16.92
CA CYS A 156 -6.85 -6.93 -17.39
C CYS A 156 -6.92 -8.36 -16.82
N GLU A 157 -7.18 -9.35 -17.69
CA GLU A 157 -7.40 -10.74 -17.24
C GLU A 157 -6.16 -11.40 -16.62
N GLU A 158 -4.97 -10.96 -17.03
CA GLU A 158 -3.68 -11.43 -16.53
C GLU A 158 -2.72 -10.27 -16.36
N THR A 159 -1.78 -10.37 -15.42
CA THR A 159 -0.76 -9.34 -15.23
C THR A 159 0.12 -9.23 -16.47
N ASP A 160 0.25 -8.03 -17.03
CA ASP A 160 1.09 -7.75 -18.18
C ASP A 160 2.37 -7.00 -17.76
N MET A 161 3.52 -7.59 -18.10
CA MET A 161 4.86 -7.11 -17.77
C MET A 161 5.66 -6.67 -19.00
N THR A 162 5.04 -6.58 -20.18
CA THR A 162 5.71 -6.28 -21.46
C THR A 162 6.01 -4.79 -21.65
N GLY A 163 5.23 -3.90 -21.02
CA GLY A 163 5.38 -2.45 -21.11
C GLY A 163 6.61 -1.86 -20.39
N ASP A 164 6.94 -0.62 -20.75
CA ASP A 164 7.94 0.18 -20.05
C ASP A 164 7.37 0.71 -18.72
N GLY A 165 8.01 0.36 -17.60
CA GLY A 165 7.61 0.82 -16.27
C GLY A 165 6.90 -0.27 -15.45
N PHE A 166 5.78 0.07 -14.82
CA PHE A 166 5.10 -0.83 -13.89
C PHE A 166 4.29 -1.91 -14.63
N PRO A 167 4.24 -3.15 -14.11
CA PRO A 167 3.29 -4.14 -14.60
C PRO A 167 1.87 -3.59 -14.58
N ARG A 168 1.10 -3.88 -15.62
CA ARG A 168 -0.35 -3.75 -15.57
C ARG A 168 -0.87 -4.96 -14.81
N TYR A 169 -1.13 -4.77 -13.52
CA TYR A 169 -1.62 -5.84 -12.67
C TYR A 169 -2.96 -6.37 -13.17
N ARG A 170 -3.15 -7.67 -12.98
CA ARG A 170 -4.42 -8.36 -13.16
C ARG A 170 -5.54 -7.65 -12.40
N ARG A 171 -6.62 -7.37 -13.12
CA ARG A 171 -7.85 -6.72 -12.70
C ARG A 171 -9.00 -7.31 -13.50
N ARG A 172 -9.52 -8.46 -13.09
CA ARG A 172 -10.65 -9.06 -13.81
C ARG A 172 -11.91 -8.22 -13.67
N ASP A 173 -12.76 -8.29 -14.68
CA ASP A 173 -14.07 -7.67 -14.63
C ASP A 173 -14.89 -8.28 -13.48
N ASN A 174 -15.39 -7.42 -12.60
CA ASN A 174 -16.30 -7.77 -11.52
C ASN A 174 -17.46 -6.78 -11.42
N THR A 175 -17.86 -6.20 -12.56
CA THR A 175 -19.01 -5.29 -12.64
C THR A 175 -20.33 -5.98 -12.27
N ASP A 176 -20.40 -7.31 -12.35
CA ASP A 176 -21.49 -8.13 -11.82
C ASP A 176 -21.55 -8.14 -10.28
N LYS A 177 -20.46 -7.79 -9.60
CA LYS A 177 -20.29 -7.85 -8.13
C LYS A 177 -19.56 -6.61 -7.62
N MET A 178 -20.19 -5.45 -7.81
CA MET A 178 -19.70 -4.20 -7.25
C MET A 178 -19.90 -4.14 -5.73
N TYR A 179 -19.02 -3.41 -5.05
CA TYR A 179 -19.04 -3.28 -3.60
C TYR A 179 -19.33 -1.84 -3.17
N ALA A 180 -20.09 -1.70 -2.09
CA ALA A 180 -20.33 -0.41 -1.46
C ALA A 180 -19.03 0.16 -0.86
N TYR A 181 -18.69 1.37 -1.27
CA TYR A 181 -17.54 2.14 -0.83
C TYR A 181 -17.99 3.47 -0.25
N HIS A 182 -17.69 3.66 1.03
CA HIS A 182 -17.97 4.90 1.74
C HIS A 182 -16.78 5.85 1.54
N ALA A 183 -16.92 6.78 0.59
CA ALA A 183 -15.87 7.75 0.33
C ALA A 183 -15.64 8.62 1.58
N ARG A 184 -14.36 8.84 1.94
CA ARG A 184 -14.00 9.58 3.16
C ARG A 184 -14.41 11.06 3.15
N HIS A 185 -14.83 11.60 2.00
CA HIS A 185 -14.98 13.04 1.82
C HIS A 185 -16.42 13.56 1.92
N ASN A 186 -17.47 12.82 1.51
CA ASN A 186 -18.82 13.38 1.45
C ASN A 186 -19.92 12.48 2.02
N GLY A 187 -19.59 11.36 2.68
CA GLY A 187 -20.58 10.41 3.21
C GLY A 187 -21.41 9.67 2.15
N MET A 188 -21.21 9.97 0.86
CA MET A 188 -21.82 9.27 -0.26
C MET A 188 -21.31 7.84 -0.36
N VAL A 189 -22.25 6.93 -0.60
CA VAL A 189 -21.96 5.54 -0.96
C VAL A 189 -21.76 5.48 -2.46
N HIS A 190 -20.58 5.03 -2.87
CA HIS A 190 -20.26 4.73 -4.26
C HIS A 190 -20.16 3.22 -4.42
N TYR A 191 -20.52 2.71 -5.59
CA TYR A 191 -20.24 1.32 -5.93
C TYR A 191 -18.94 1.27 -6.71
N VAL A 192 -18.02 0.42 -6.25
CA VAL A 192 -16.67 0.30 -6.83
C VAL A 192 -16.40 -1.14 -7.25
N ASP A 193 -15.52 -1.25 -8.24
CA ASP A 193 -15.05 -2.50 -8.82
C ASP A 193 -13.50 -2.53 -8.81
N ASN A 194 -12.92 -3.57 -9.42
CA ASN A 194 -11.48 -3.79 -9.47
C ASN A 194 -10.70 -2.69 -10.19
N ARG A 195 -11.35 -1.83 -10.99
CA ARG A 195 -10.68 -0.71 -11.67
C ARG A 195 -10.18 0.37 -10.71
N MET A 196 -10.81 0.46 -9.54
CA MET A 196 -10.48 1.47 -8.51
C MET A 196 -9.49 0.96 -7.47
N VAL A 197 -9.13 -0.33 -7.47
CA VAL A 197 -8.27 -0.90 -6.44
C VAL A 197 -6.82 -0.44 -6.62
N VAL A 198 -6.16 0.04 -5.58
CA VAL A 198 -4.72 0.29 -5.58
C VAL A 198 -4.00 -1.04 -5.34
N PRO A 199 -3.00 -1.43 -6.17
CA PRO A 199 -2.33 -2.71 -6.00
C PRO A 199 -1.61 -2.79 -4.65
N HIS A 200 -1.72 -3.93 -3.97
CA HIS A 200 -1.22 -4.13 -2.61
C HIS A 200 -0.93 -5.62 -2.33
N ASN A 201 -0.20 -5.91 -1.24
CA ASN A 201 -0.05 -7.26 -0.72
C ASN A 201 -1.15 -7.53 0.32
N PRO A 202 -1.94 -8.61 0.15
CA PRO A 202 -3.00 -8.98 1.08
C PRO A 202 -2.53 -9.18 2.53
N TYR A 203 -1.38 -9.84 2.72
CA TYR A 203 -0.85 -10.15 4.04
C TYR A 203 -0.41 -8.89 4.79
N LEU A 204 0.34 -8.00 4.13
CA LEU A 204 0.81 -6.75 4.76
C LEU A 204 -0.36 -5.80 5.07
N LEU A 205 -1.35 -5.73 4.18
CA LEU A 205 -2.55 -4.92 4.42
C LEU A 205 -3.29 -5.39 5.68
N LYS A 206 -3.52 -6.70 5.80
CA LYS A 206 -4.30 -7.29 6.90
C LYS A 206 -3.58 -7.22 8.25
N ASN A 207 -2.26 -7.43 8.27
CA ASN A 207 -1.52 -7.59 9.53
C ASN A 207 -0.86 -6.30 10.04
N MET A 208 -0.56 -5.34 9.17
CA MET A 208 0.19 -4.14 9.55
C MET A 208 -0.59 -2.85 9.30
N ILE A 209 -1.69 -2.89 8.51
CA ILE A 209 -2.25 -1.70 7.85
C ILE A 209 -1.13 -0.93 7.12
N ALA A 210 -0.15 -1.66 6.61
CA ALA A 210 0.89 -1.11 5.78
C ALA A 210 0.36 -1.11 4.35
N THR A 211 0.21 0.09 3.80
CA THR A 211 -0.06 0.24 2.37
C THR A 211 1.24 -0.06 1.63
N LEU A 212 1.36 -1.21 0.99
CA LEU A 212 2.19 -1.23 -0.21
C LEU A 212 1.57 -0.24 -1.17
N THR A 213 2.04 1.01 -1.14
CA THR A 213 1.87 1.89 -2.27
C THR A 213 2.71 1.22 -3.34
N SER A 214 2.06 0.40 -4.17
CA SER A 214 2.62 -0.19 -5.36
C SER A 214 3.08 0.91 -6.29
N SER A 215 4.26 1.41 -6.00
CA SER A 215 5.10 2.10 -6.96
C SER A 215 6.36 1.28 -6.96
N ILE A 216 6.46 0.30 -7.87
CA ILE A 216 7.63 -0.55 -8.18
C ILE A 216 7.46 -2.00 -7.70
N VAL A 217 6.82 -2.79 -8.57
CA VAL A 217 7.48 -3.96 -9.14
C VAL A 217 8.09 -3.49 -10.47
N LEU A 218 9.38 -3.75 -10.67
CA LEU A 218 10.11 -3.73 -11.94
C LEU A 218 10.06 -2.45 -12.78
N ARG A 219 10.73 -1.37 -12.35
CA ARG A 219 11.35 -0.52 -13.40
C ARG A 219 12.42 -1.37 -14.05
N LYS A 220 12.26 -1.78 -15.31
CA LYS A 220 13.39 -2.06 -16.21
C LYS A 220 14.22 -0.79 -16.29
N TRP A 221 15.11 -0.59 -15.32
CA TRP A 221 16.22 0.33 -15.47
C TRP A 221 17.06 -0.24 -16.61
N ARG A 222 17.00 0.43 -17.78
CA ARG A 222 17.95 0.24 -18.86
C ARG A 222 19.34 0.65 -18.37
#